data_AF-A0A1K2I1L2-F1
#
_entry.id   AF-A0A1K2I1L2-F1
#
_cell.length_a   1.000
_cell.length_b   1.000
_cell.length_c   1.000
_cell.angle_alpha   90.00
_cell.angle_beta   90.00
_cell.angle_gamma   90.00
#
_symmetry.space_group_name_H-M   'P 1'
#
loop_
_entity.id
_entity.type
_entity.pdbx_description
1 polymer ?
#
loop_
_entity_poly.entity_id
_entity_poly.type
_entity_poly.pdbx_seq_one_letter_code
_entity_poly.pdbx_strand_id
1 'polypeptide(L)'
;MQGLVYIFIALAALGLGVLAYFGLTFTPIEAFVTALSCGTLFTLILERMLRRRAEARIERGIEELSRLLSTDAQAGSVLSQRVNALVDVDAGQRLEAAEADISVLGNVVRQVAEAVAELEQDRARRASGVTAPVALPPEPARPARVEPIVAPQELRRAIAGGSLVFQSAPVMLLPMRRPFAHDLLARLVQPEGRLLEPHDFMPRLGYEDIHRRIDAMMLDEAVVIARRVRMAGQSTLIGTHVSRATLHDAAAMENLVAVIDANRAIAEMILLRIAEPDFRALPTNRRAALATIARKGATLSLTGATSLRLDFPELSALGVRSVRIDAARFVTAPEQLSDFHAPDIVAFTRRYGIEILATDVVTEQQVLSLFEDGVLLAMGPHLGRPEPVRTDLVTEPLPKAQGTIATRLSAG
;
A
#
# COMPACT_ATOMS: atom_id res chain seq x y z
N MET A 1 -9.33 20.28 34.91
CA MET A 1 -10.71 19.81 34.68
C MET A 1 -11.42 19.40 35.98
N GLN A 2 -10.88 18.48 36.81
CA GLN A 2 -11.57 18.01 38.03
C GLN A 2 -11.86 19.11 39.07
N GLY A 3 -10.93 20.04 39.31
CA GLY A 3 -11.15 21.14 40.26
C GLY A 3 -12.32 22.06 39.90
N LEU A 4 -12.59 22.27 38.61
CA LEU A 4 -13.70 23.10 38.13
C LEU A 4 -15.06 22.46 38.45
N VAL A 5 -15.15 21.13 38.42
CA VAL A 5 -16.38 20.38 38.70
C VAL A 5 -16.74 20.46 40.19
N TYR A 6 -15.76 20.36 41.08
CA TYR A 6 -16.00 20.50 42.53
C TYR A 6 -16.44 21.91 42.92
N ILE A 7 -15.87 22.93 42.27
CA ILE A 7 -16.30 24.32 42.47
C ILE A 7 -17.77 24.49 42.05
N PHE A 8 -18.18 23.88 40.94
CA PHE A 8 -19.56 23.94 40.46
C PHE A 8 -20.54 23.22 41.39
N ILE A 9 -20.16 22.06 41.95
CA ILE A 9 -20.96 21.34 42.95
C ILE A 9 -21.14 22.19 44.21
N ALA A 10 -20.07 22.83 44.69
CA ALA A 10 -20.14 23.70 45.86
C ALA A 10 -21.09 24.89 45.64
N LEU A 11 -21.01 25.53 44.48
CA LEU A 11 -21.93 26.60 44.07
C LEU A 11 -23.38 26.12 43.97
N ALA A 12 -23.63 24.94 43.38
CA ALA A 12 -24.96 24.37 43.26
C ALA A 12 -25.57 23.98 44.62
N ALA A 13 -24.76 23.42 45.53
CA ALA A 13 -25.17 23.09 46.88
C ALA A 13 -25.52 24.33 47.71
N LEU A 14 -24.71 25.40 47.57
CA LEU A 14 -24.97 26.68 48.21
C LEU A 14 -26.24 27.33 47.66
N GLY A 15 -26.44 27.28 46.33
CA GLY A 15 -27.67 27.74 45.68
C GLY A 15 -28.93 27.00 46.16
N LEU A 16 -28.85 25.68 46.35
CA LEU A 16 -29.94 24.87 46.93
C LEU A 16 -30.24 25.26 48.38
N GLY A 17 -29.22 25.58 49.18
CA GLY A 17 -29.40 26.09 50.54
C GLY A 17 -30.12 27.45 50.57
N VAL A 18 -29.70 28.38 49.70
CA VAL A 18 -30.35 29.69 49.56
C VAL A 18 -31.80 29.55 49.12
N LEU A 19 -32.07 28.64 48.16
CA LEU A 19 -33.42 28.36 47.69
C LEU A 19 -34.29 27.74 48.80
N ALA A 20 -33.75 26.84 49.62
CA ALA A 20 -34.48 26.27 50.75
C ALA A 20 -34.86 27.34 51.79
N TYR A 21 -33.96 28.27 52.07
CA TYR A 21 -34.22 29.37 53.00
C TYR A 21 -35.30 30.34 52.50
N PHE A 22 -35.14 30.88 51.29
CA PHE A 22 -36.06 31.91 50.77
C PHE A 22 -37.32 31.34 50.12
N GLY A 23 -37.26 30.16 49.51
CA GLY A 23 -38.36 29.57 48.75
C GLY A 23 -39.23 28.61 49.56
N LEU A 24 -38.65 27.89 50.54
CA LEU A 24 -39.35 26.88 51.35
C LEU A 24 -39.52 27.28 52.81
N THR A 25 -39.12 28.50 53.18
CA THR A 25 -39.22 29.05 54.54
C THR A 25 -38.53 28.22 55.62
N PHE A 26 -37.45 27.53 55.25
CA PHE A 26 -36.65 26.76 56.21
C PHE A 26 -35.92 27.70 57.18
N THR A 27 -35.68 27.24 58.40
CA THR A 27 -34.81 27.95 59.33
C THR A 27 -33.37 28.01 58.79
N PRO A 28 -32.53 28.96 59.23
CA PRO A 28 -31.13 29.05 58.78
C PRO A 28 -30.34 27.74 59.00
N ILE A 29 -30.66 27.03 60.08
CA ILE A 29 -30.04 25.75 60.43
C ILE A 29 -30.48 24.65 59.44
N GLU A 30 -31.77 24.55 59.14
CA GLU A 30 -32.31 23.58 58.18
C GLU A 30 -31.80 23.81 56.75
N ALA A 31 -31.69 25.07 56.34
CA ALA A 31 -31.13 25.44 55.03
C ALA A 31 -29.64 25.06 54.90
N PHE A 32 -28.85 25.27 55.97
CA PHE A 32 -27.45 24.88 56.00
C PHE A 32 -27.26 23.36 55.95
N VAL A 33 -28.05 22.61 56.73
CA VAL A 33 -28.04 21.13 56.71
C VAL A 33 -28.44 20.60 55.34
N THR A 34 -29.41 21.23 54.67
CA THR A 34 -29.84 20.84 53.32
C THR A 34 -28.72 21.07 52.29
N ALA A 35 -28.04 22.22 52.34
CA ALA A 35 -26.91 22.50 51.45
C ALA A 35 -25.77 21.49 51.63
N LEU A 36 -25.40 21.19 52.87
CA LEU A 36 -24.35 20.21 53.19
C LEU A 36 -24.72 18.80 52.73
N SER A 37 -25.97 18.39 52.96
CA SER A 37 -26.48 17.07 52.57
C SER A 37 -26.54 16.89 51.05
N CYS A 38 -27.01 17.91 50.32
CA CYS A 38 -27.01 17.89 48.85
C CYS A 38 -25.59 17.92 48.28
N GLY A 39 -24.70 18.74 48.83
CA GLY A 39 -23.31 18.83 48.37
C GLY A 39 -22.54 17.52 48.54
N THR A 40 -22.69 16.86 49.69
CA THR A 40 -22.09 15.54 49.95
C THR A 40 -22.66 14.47 49.02
N LEU A 41 -23.98 14.46 48.82
CA LEU A 41 -24.64 13.51 47.90
C LEU A 41 -24.16 13.68 46.44
N PHE A 42 -24.08 14.91 45.93
CA PHE A 42 -23.58 15.18 44.58
C PHE A 42 -22.13 14.75 44.40
N THR A 43 -21.30 14.97 45.41
CA THR A 43 -19.89 14.55 45.40
C THR A 43 -19.77 13.02 45.32
N LEU A 44 -20.55 12.30 46.13
CA LEU A 44 -20.59 10.83 46.12
C LEU A 44 -21.06 10.27 44.78
N ILE A 45 -22.08 10.88 44.15
CA ILE A 45 -22.57 10.45 42.83
C ILE A 45 -21.49 10.62 41.77
N LEU A 46 -20.78 11.75 41.78
CA LEU A 46 -19.74 12.05 40.80
C LEU A 46 -18.54 11.11 40.95
N GLU A 47 -18.09 10.86 42.18
CA GLU A 47 -17.04 9.88 42.44
C GLU A 47 -17.45 8.46 42.04
N ARG A 48 -18.70 8.06 42.30
CA ARG A 48 -19.22 6.75 41.92
C ARG A 48 -19.34 6.60 40.42
N MET A 49 -19.74 7.65 39.69
CA MET A 49 -19.75 7.66 38.23
C MET A 49 -18.34 7.57 37.64
N LEU A 50 -17.38 8.30 38.21
CA LEU A 50 -15.98 8.27 37.77
C LEU A 50 -15.33 6.91 38.04
N ARG A 51 -15.56 6.31 39.21
CA ARG A 51 -15.11 4.94 39.53
C ARG A 51 -15.68 3.92 38.56
N ARG A 52 -17.00 3.94 38.31
CA ARG A 52 -17.63 3.02 37.34
C ARG A 52 -17.06 3.15 35.93
N ARG A 53 -16.74 4.36 35.49
CA ARG A 53 -16.09 4.58 34.17
C ARG A 53 -14.65 4.08 34.14
N ALA A 54 -13.92 4.18 35.26
CA ALA A 54 -12.57 3.66 35.38
C ALA A 54 -12.58 2.12 35.41
N GLU A 55 -13.46 1.51 36.19
CA GLU A 55 -13.69 0.06 36.24
C GLU A 55 -14.06 -0.49 34.85
N ALA A 56 -15.02 0.11 34.16
CA ALA A 56 -15.41 -0.30 32.80
C ALA A 56 -14.32 -0.08 31.73
N ARG A 57 -13.30 0.76 31.99
CA ARG A 57 -12.14 0.92 31.11
C ARG A 57 -11.11 -0.18 31.37
N ILE A 58 -10.93 -0.54 32.64
CA ILE A 58 -10.03 -1.61 33.07
C ILE A 58 -10.58 -2.98 32.62
N GLU A 59 -11.88 -3.24 32.79
CA GLU A 59 -12.53 -4.46 32.31
C GLU A 59 -12.34 -4.66 30.80
N ARG A 60 -12.58 -3.61 30.00
CA ARG A 60 -12.34 -3.66 28.54
C ARG A 60 -10.88 -3.91 28.19
N GLY A 61 -9.94 -3.30 28.92
CA GLY A 61 -8.51 -3.55 28.74
C GLY A 61 -8.11 -4.99 29.09
N ILE A 62 -8.69 -5.56 30.15
CA ILE A 62 -8.47 -6.95 30.56
C ILE A 62 -9.05 -7.93 29.53
N GLU A 63 -10.25 -7.66 29.01
CA GLU A 63 -10.89 -8.48 27.98
C GLU A 63 -10.08 -8.48 26.68
N GLU A 64 -9.52 -7.33 26.29
CA GLU A 64 -8.67 -7.21 25.10
C GLU A 64 -7.30 -7.87 25.29
N LEU A 65 -6.68 -7.74 26.47
CA LEU A 65 -5.45 -8.47 26.84
C LEU A 65 -5.67 -9.98 26.87
N SER A 66 -6.78 -10.45 27.43
CA SER A 66 -7.15 -11.86 27.46
C SER A 66 -7.35 -12.41 26.04
N ARG A 67 -8.02 -11.63 25.17
CA ARG A 67 -8.20 -11.99 23.77
C ARG A 67 -6.86 -12.10 23.04
N LEU A 68 -5.97 -11.11 23.22
CA LEU A 68 -4.62 -11.12 22.62
C LEU A 68 -3.79 -12.32 23.08
N LEU A 69 -3.77 -12.62 24.38
CA LEU A 69 -3.06 -13.76 24.95
C LEU A 69 -3.62 -15.10 24.43
N SER A 70 -4.94 -15.21 24.23
CA SER A 70 -5.55 -16.41 23.65
C SER A 70 -5.11 -16.64 22.20
N THR A 71 -5.04 -15.58 21.39
CA THR A 71 -4.53 -15.65 20.00
C THR A 71 -3.05 -16.00 19.95
N ASP A 72 -2.24 -15.50 20.89
CA ASP A 72 -0.80 -15.76 20.93
C ASP A 72 -0.50 -17.20 21.40
N ALA A 73 -1.25 -17.71 22.38
CA ALA A 73 -1.20 -19.11 22.79
C ALA A 73 -1.62 -20.06 21.64
N GLN A 74 -2.64 -19.68 20.88
CA GLN A 74 -3.08 -20.44 19.71
C GLN A 74 -2.00 -20.44 18.61
N ALA A 75 -1.35 -19.29 18.35
CA ALA A 75 -0.23 -19.20 17.43
C ALA A 75 0.99 -20.04 17.87
N GLY A 76 1.31 -20.05 19.16
CA GLY A 76 2.37 -20.88 19.74
C GLY A 76 2.12 -22.39 19.60
N SER A 77 0.86 -22.83 19.73
CA SER A 77 0.48 -24.23 19.52
C SER A 77 0.63 -24.67 18.05
N VAL A 78 0.24 -23.81 17.10
CA VAL A 78 0.38 -24.07 15.67
C VAL A 78 1.85 -24.06 15.25
N LEU A 79 2.67 -23.17 15.82
CA LEU A 79 4.11 -23.15 15.58
C LEU A 79 4.79 -24.41 16.12
N SER A 80 4.45 -24.86 17.33
CA SER A 80 4.96 -26.11 17.90
C SER A 80 4.59 -27.31 17.03
N GLN A 81 3.35 -27.37 16.54
CA GLN A 81 2.91 -28.44 15.65
C GLN A 81 3.65 -28.43 14.30
N ARG A 82 3.94 -27.25 13.75
CA ARG A 82 4.73 -27.11 12.51
C ARG A 82 6.21 -27.42 12.70
N VAL A 83 6.80 -27.05 13.83
CA VAL A 83 8.19 -27.39 14.16
C VAL A 83 8.31 -28.91 14.33
N ASN A 84 7.36 -29.56 15.01
CA ASN A 84 7.38 -31.01 15.16
C ASN A 84 7.19 -31.72 13.81
N ALA A 85 6.33 -31.20 12.94
CA ALA A 85 6.17 -31.70 11.58
C ALA A 85 7.41 -31.48 10.69
N LEU A 86 8.24 -30.46 10.95
CA LEU A 86 9.50 -30.23 10.24
C LEU A 86 10.63 -31.14 10.74
N VAL A 87 10.59 -31.55 12.00
CA VAL A 87 11.54 -32.53 12.58
C VAL A 87 11.26 -33.94 12.07
N ASP A 88 10.01 -34.26 11.72
CA ASP A 88 9.58 -35.55 11.17
C ASP A 88 9.75 -35.69 9.64
N VAL A 89 10.14 -34.62 8.93
CA VAL A 89 10.41 -34.70 7.49
C VAL A 89 11.83 -35.23 7.28
N ASP A 90 11.88 -36.51 6.90
CA ASP A 90 13.08 -37.30 6.61
C ASP A 90 14.00 -36.61 5.59
N ALA A 91 14.92 -35.78 6.10
CA ALA A 91 15.88 -35.01 5.31
C ALA A 91 16.89 -35.91 4.58
N GLY A 92 17.08 -37.15 5.04
CA GLY A 92 17.96 -38.13 4.41
C GLY A 92 17.46 -38.58 3.03
N GLN A 93 16.17 -38.90 2.94
CA GLN A 93 15.58 -39.42 1.70
C GLN A 93 15.55 -38.37 0.57
N ARG A 94 15.43 -37.07 0.92
CA ARG A 94 15.50 -35.97 -0.05
C ARG A 94 16.91 -35.66 -0.52
N LEU A 95 17.93 -35.90 0.30
CA LEU A 95 19.33 -35.75 -0.12
C LEU A 95 19.72 -36.84 -1.13
N GLU A 96 19.31 -38.08 -0.91
CA GLU A 96 19.56 -39.19 -1.85
C GLU A 96 18.83 -38.98 -3.19
N ALA A 97 17.59 -38.49 -3.16
CA ALA A 97 16.86 -38.15 -4.39
C ALA A 97 17.51 -36.99 -5.16
N ALA A 98 17.96 -35.95 -4.45
CA ALA A 98 18.67 -34.83 -5.08
C ALA A 98 20.03 -35.24 -5.67
N GLU A 99 20.74 -36.18 -5.04
CA GLU A 99 22.00 -36.72 -5.56
C GLU A 99 21.78 -37.53 -6.84
N ALA A 100 20.71 -38.33 -6.90
CA ALA A 100 20.30 -39.05 -8.10
C ALA A 100 19.94 -38.08 -9.25
N ASP A 101 19.18 -37.02 -8.96
CA ASP A 101 18.78 -36.01 -9.95
C ASP A 101 19.98 -35.22 -10.50
N ILE A 102 20.97 -34.91 -9.67
CA ILE A 102 22.22 -34.24 -10.10
C ILE A 102 23.02 -35.14 -11.06
N SER A 103 23.03 -36.47 -10.83
CA SER A 103 23.69 -37.43 -11.71
C SER A 103 22.98 -37.55 -13.06
N VAL A 104 21.65 -37.54 -13.08
CA VAL A 104 20.85 -37.50 -14.32
C VAL A 104 21.10 -36.21 -15.11
N LEU A 105 21.16 -35.07 -14.42
CA LEU A 105 21.44 -33.78 -15.06
C LEU A 105 22.85 -33.74 -15.66
N GLY A 106 23.85 -34.35 -14.99
CA GLY A 106 25.21 -34.50 -15.51
C GLY A 106 25.27 -35.30 -16.82
N ASN A 107 24.49 -36.37 -16.93
CA ASN A 107 24.40 -37.17 -18.17
C ASN A 107 23.71 -36.40 -19.30
N VAL A 108 22.67 -35.61 -19.01
CA VAL A 108 21.98 -34.78 -20.00
C VAL A 108 22.92 -33.68 -20.52
N VAL A 109 23.67 -33.01 -19.63
CA VAL A 109 24.67 -31.99 -20.04
C VAL A 109 25.73 -32.60 -20.94
N ARG A 110 26.18 -33.83 -20.65
CA ARG A 110 27.14 -34.54 -21.50
C ARG A 110 26.56 -34.88 -22.88
N GLN A 111 25.33 -35.39 -22.93
CA GLN A 111 24.65 -35.68 -24.20
C GLN A 111 24.41 -34.41 -25.03
N VAL A 112 24.08 -33.29 -24.40
CA VAL A 112 23.95 -32.00 -25.09
C VAL A 112 25.31 -31.50 -25.59
N ALA A 113 26.38 -31.65 -24.81
CA ALA A 113 27.73 -31.29 -25.25
C ALA A 113 28.19 -32.15 -26.45
N GLU A 114 27.92 -33.46 -26.42
CA GLU A 114 28.19 -34.38 -27.53
C GLU A 114 27.37 -34.02 -28.78
N ALA A 115 26.06 -33.76 -28.63
CA ALA A 115 25.18 -33.38 -29.75
C ALA A 115 25.53 -32.00 -30.34
N VAL A 116 25.95 -31.03 -29.51
CA VAL A 116 26.40 -29.71 -29.97
C VAL A 116 27.74 -29.83 -30.70
N ALA A 117 28.66 -30.68 -30.24
CA ALA A 117 29.92 -30.94 -30.93
C ALA A 117 29.69 -31.59 -32.32
N GLU A 118 28.75 -32.54 -32.42
CA GLU A 118 28.34 -33.12 -33.71
C GLU A 118 27.71 -32.06 -34.63
N LEU A 119 26.84 -31.20 -34.09
CA LEU A 119 26.19 -30.14 -34.86
C LEU A 119 27.19 -29.09 -35.39
N GLU A 120 28.22 -28.74 -34.61
CA GLU A 120 29.29 -27.83 -35.05
C GLU A 120 30.19 -28.45 -36.12
N GLN A 121 30.52 -29.75 -36.01
CA GLN A 121 31.25 -30.47 -37.05
C GLN A 121 30.45 -30.55 -38.36
N ASP A 122 29.14 -30.74 -38.26
CA ASP A 122 28.22 -30.72 -39.40
C ASP A 122 28.06 -29.32 -40.02
N ARG A 123 28.10 -28.27 -39.19
CA ARG A 123 28.05 -26.86 -39.63
C ARG A 123 29.35 -26.43 -40.29
N ALA A 124 30.50 -26.90 -39.82
CA ALA A 124 31.81 -26.69 -40.43
C ALA A 124 31.92 -27.34 -41.81
N ARG A 125 31.25 -28.49 -42.02
CA ARG A 125 31.15 -29.14 -43.34
C ARG A 125 30.19 -28.43 -44.30
N ARG A 126 29.13 -27.79 -43.80
CA ARG A 126 28.16 -27.02 -44.60
C ARG A 126 28.60 -25.57 -44.90
N ALA A 127 29.65 -25.06 -44.26
CA ALA A 127 30.12 -23.67 -44.42
C ALA A 127 31.03 -23.43 -45.65
N SER A 128 31.19 -24.40 -46.56
CA SER A 128 31.69 -24.16 -47.93
C SER A 128 30.51 -24.00 -48.89
N GLY A 129 29.80 -22.86 -48.79
CA GLY A 129 28.63 -22.55 -49.60
C GLY A 129 27.99 -21.23 -49.17
N VAL A 130 28.20 -20.19 -49.97
CA VAL A 130 27.72 -18.81 -49.81
C VAL A 130 26.20 -18.72 -49.60
N THR A 131 25.70 -17.89 -48.65
CA THR A 131 24.68 -16.83 -48.91
C THR A 131 24.56 -15.83 -47.74
N ALA A 132 24.28 -14.57 -48.09
CA ALA A 132 24.18 -13.35 -47.28
C ALA A 132 23.03 -13.31 -46.25
N PRO A 133 23.09 -12.42 -45.23
CA PRO A 133 22.08 -12.32 -44.17
C PRO A 133 20.78 -11.67 -44.67
N VAL A 134 19.65 -12.33 -44.35
CA VAL A 134 18.30 -11.78 -44.49
C VAL A 134 18.07 -10.72 -43.42
N ALA A 135 17.72 -9.51 -43.83
CA ALA A 135 17.36 -8.40 -42.94
C ALA A 135 15.99 -8.65 -42.29
N LEU A 136 15.93 -8.56 -40.96
CA LEU A 136 14.68 -8.54 -40.19
C LEU A 136 13.89 -7.25 -40.49
N PRO A 137 12.54 -7.29 -40.49
CA PRO A 137 11.72 -6.10 -40.65
C PRO A 137 12.01 -5.07 -39.55
N PRO A 138 11.96 -3.75 -39.84
CA PRO A 138 12.19 -2.72 -38.85
C PRO A 138 11.12 -2.78 -37.75
N GLU A 139 11.57 -3.00 -36.52
CA GLU A 139 10.80 -2.74 -35.30
C GLU A 139 10.23 -1.31 -35.39
N PRO A 140 8.93 -1.08 -35.11
CA PRO A 140 8.36 0.27 -35.19
C PRO A 140 9.20 1.20 -34.34
N ALA A 141 9.61 2.33 -34.93
CA ALA A 141 10.50 3.30 -34.33
C ALA A 141 10.03 3.63 -32.91
N ARG A 142 10.80 3.19 -31.92
CA ARG A 142 10.61 3.64 -30.53
C ARG A 142 10.60 5.17 -30.56
N PRO A 143 9.60 5.84 -29.96
CA PRO A 143 9.53 7.29 -29.97
C PRO A 143 10.88 7.84 -29.51
N ALA A 144 11.39 8.83 -30.25
CA ALA A 144 12.67 9.47 -29.98
C ALA A 144 12.73 9.84 -28.50
N ARG A 145 13.66 9.22 -27.79
CA ARG A 145 13.76 9.31 -26.34
C ARG A 145 14.23 10.73 -25.98
N VAL A 146 13.32 11.67 -25.70
CA VAL A 146 13.62 13.07 -25.29
C VAL A 146 14.49 13.12 -24.03
N GLU A 147 15.75 13.49 -24.14
CA GLU A 147 16.68 13.50 -22.99
C GLU A 147 16.24 14.51 -21.91
N PRO A 148 16.45 14.23 -20.60
CA PRO A 148 16.08 15.17 -19.55
C PRO A 148 16.75 16.53 -19.77
N ILE A 149 16.00 17.60 -19.52
CA ILE A 149 16.44 18.98 -19.70
C ILE A 149 17.48 19.37 -18.63
N VAL A 150 17.39 18.76 -17.44
CA VAL A 150 18.24 19.10 -16.28
C VAL A 150 19.42 18.13 -16.18
N ALA A 151 20.64 18.66 -16.07
CA ALA A 151 21.82 17.82 -15.88
C ALA A 151 21.82 17.16 -14.48
N PRO A 152 22.29 15.91 -14.33
CA PRO A 152 22.24 15.19 -13.04
C PRO A 152 22.95 15.90 -11.88
N GLN A 153 24.05 16.63 -12.15
CA GLN A 153 24.76 17.39 -11.11
C GLN A 153 23.96 18.62 -10.66
N GLU A 154 23.27 19.29 -11.57
CA GLU A 154 22.37 20.42 -11.27
C GLU A 154 21.18 19.92 -10.47
N LEU A 155 20.61 18.78 -10.84
CA LEU A 155 19.52 18.15 -10.10
C LEU A 155 19.92 17.84 -8.65
N ARG A 156 21.13 17.31 -8.41
CA ARG A 156 21.62 17.09 -7.03
C ARG A 156 21.65 18.38 -6.22
N ARG A 157 22.14 19.48 -6.81
CA ARG A 157 22.19 20.79 -6.16
C ARG A 157 20.79 21.34 -5.89
N ALA A 158 19.87 21.20 -6.86
CA ALA A 158 18.49 21.64 -6.73
C ALA A 158 17.74 20.86 -5.62
N ILE A 159 17.93 19.54 -5.55
CA ILE A 159 17.37 18.71 -4.47
C ILE A 159 17.95 19.13 -3.11
N ALA A 160 19.27 19.32 -3.02
CA ALA A 160 19.90 19.77 -1.79
C ALA A 160 19.46 21.19 -1.37
N GLY A 161 19.13 22.04 -2.34
CA GLY A 161 18.60 23.40 -2.14
C GLY A 161 17.09 23.47 -1.87
N GLY A 162 16.39 22.34 -1.76
CA GLY A 162 14.95 22.32 -1.46
C GLY A 162 14.04 22.69 -2.63
N SER A 163 14.54 22.61 -3.87
CA SER A 163 13.75 22.89 -5.08
C SER A 163 12.80 21.76 -5.48
N LEU A 164 12.83 20.64 -4.75
CA LEU A 164 11.91 19.51 -4.97
C LEU A 164 10.64 19.73 -4.16
N VAL A 165 9.50 19.81 -4.84
CA VAL A 165 8.17 19.95 -4.23
C VAL A 165 7.27 18.79 -4.64
N PHE A 166 6.21 18.55 -3.87
CA PHE A 166 5.30 17.42 -4.10
C PHE A 166 3.90 17.90 -4.44
N GLN A 167 3.31 17.28 -5.45
CA GLN A 167 1.90 17.41 -5.81
C GLN A 167 1.17 16.10 -5.54
N SER A 168 -0.13 16.17 -5.29
CA SER A 168 -1.01 15.00 -5.18
C SER A 168 -1.91 14.90 -6.41
N ALA A 169 -1.96 13.73 -7.02
CA ALA A 169 -2.92 13.39 -8.06
C ALA A 169 -3.99 12.44 -7.49
N PRO A 170 -5.29 12.76 -7.63
CA PRO A 170 -6.34 11.93 -7.08
C PRO A 170 -6.55 10.65 -7.91
N VAL A 171 -6.71 9.53 -7.22
CA VAL A 171 -7.32 8.31 -7.75
C VAL A 171 -8.80 8.37 -7.41
N MET A 172 -9.66 8.29 -8.42
CA MET A 172 -11.09 8.43 -8.28
C MET A 172 -11.80 7.07 -8.25
N LEU A 173 -12.83 6.98 -7.41
CA LEU A 173 -13.82 5.91 -7.42
C LEU A 173 -14.89 6.20 -8.48
N LEU A 174 -15.09 5.27 -9.40
CA LEU A 174 -16.12 5.33 -10.44
C LEU A 174 -17.45 4.70 -9.96
N PRO A 175 -18.61 5.20 -10.44
CA PRO A 175 -18.78 6.32 -11.37
C PRO A 175 -18.89 7.67 -10.65
N MET A 176 -18.98 7.68 -9.32
CA MET A 176 -19.28 8.87 -8.50
C MET A 176 -18.17 9.95 -8.51
N ARG A 177 -16.97 9.62 -9.01
CA ARG A 177 -15.78 10.48 -9.09
C ARG A 177 -15.37 11.08 -7.75
N ARG A 178 -15.43 10.25 -6.71
CA ARG A 178 -14.98 10.63 -5.38
C ARG A 178 -13.52 10.19 -5.18
N PRO A 179 -12.66 11.02 -4.56
CA PRO A 179 -11.31 10.61 -4.25
C PRO A 179 -11.29 9.34 -3.39
N PHE A 180 -10.49 8.36 -3.81
CA PHE A 180 -10.24 7.10 -3.12
C PHE A 180 -8.82 7.06 -2.53
N ALA A 181 -7.85 7.58 -3.27
CA ALA A 181 -6.45 7.67 -2.87
C ALA A 181 -5.80 8.88 -3.52
N HIS A 182 -4.60 9.24 -3.08
CA HIS A 182 -3.79 10.29 -3.68
C HIS A 182 -2.39 9.79 -3.98
N ASP A 183 -1.96 9.89 -5.23
CA ASP A 183 -0.59 9.61 -5.62
C ASP A 183 0.26 10.87 -5.46
N LEU A 184 1.36 10.76 -4.72
CA LEU A 184 2.38 11.79 -4.66
C LEU A 184 3.23 11.78 -5.92
N LEU A 185 3.45 12.97 -6.46
CA LEU A 185 4.23 13.24 -7.66
C LEU A 185 5.29 14.30 -7.33
N ALA A 186 6.55 13.97 -7.61
CA ALA A 186 7.63 14.94 -7.51
C ALA A 186 7.54 15.98 -8.64
N ARG A 187 7.86 17.23 -8.31
CA ARG A 187 8.05 18.35 -9.23
C ARG A 187 9.33 19.08 -8.86
N LEU A 188 10.09 19.49 -9.87
CA LEU A 188 11.27 20.34 -9.66
C LEU A 188 10.90 21.78 -9.97
N VAL A 189 11.10 22.68 -9.01
CA VAL A 189 10.92 24.12 -9.19
C VAL A 189 12.21 24.69 -9.79
N GLN A 190 12.12 25.30 -10.97
CA GLN A 190 13.23 26.04 -11.57
C GLN A 190 13.36 27.43 -10.92
N PRO A 191 14.53 28.10 -11.02
CA PRO A 191 14.73 29.46 -10.53
C PRO A 191 13.68 30.47 -11.05
N GLU A 192 13.16 30.26 -12.26
CA GLU A 192 12.13 31.08 -12.89
C GLU A 192 10.70 30.79 -12.38
N GLY A 193 10.56 29.87 -11.42
CA GLY A 193 9.27 29.46 -10.84
C GLY A 193 8.49 28.42 -11.65
N ARG A 194 9.03 27.95 -12.78
CA ARG A 194 8.43 26.87 -13.58
C ARG A 194 8.56 25.52 -12.87
N LEU A 195 7.47 24.74 -12.89
CA LEU A 195 7.48 23.34 -12.43
C LEU A 195 7.83 22.40 -13.57
N LEU A 196 8.83 21.56 -13.37
CA LEU A 196 9.20 20.47 -14.27
C LEU A 196 8.58 19.15 -13.82
N GLU A 197 8.19 18.33 -14.80
CA GLU A 197 7.68 16.99 -14.55
C GLU A 197 8.81 15.97 -14.42
N PRO A 198 8.58 14.79 -13.79
CA PRO A 198 9.62 13.78 -13.64
C PRO A 198 10.31 13.41 -14.95
N HIS A 199 9.61 13.39 -16.08
CA HIS A 199 10.24 13.06 -17.38
C HIS A 199 11.22 14.14 -17.88
N ASP A 200 11.10 15.38 -17.39
CA ASP A 200 11.99 16.50 -17.75
C ASP A 200 13.29 16.51 -16.93
N PHE A 201 13.29 15.99 -15.69
CA PHE A 201 14.45 16.07 -14.81
C PHE A 201 14.99 14.72 -14.33
N MET A 202 14.20 13.64 -14.31
CA MET A 202 14.66 12.35 -13.80
C MET A 202 15.68 11.71 -14.76
N PRO A 203 16.87 11.30 -14.27
CA PRO A 203 17.81 10.55 -15.08
C PRO A 203 17.22 9.21 -15.55
N ARG A 204 17.29 8.92 -16.84
CA ARG A 204 16.74 7.65 -17.39
C ARG A 204 17.56 6.41 -17.05
N LEU A 205 18.87 6.56 -17.00
CA LEU A 205 19.84 5.49 -16.75
C LEU A 205 20.90 6.01 -15.78
N GLY A 206 21.35 5.13 -14.88
CA GLY A 206 22.34 5.47 -13.86
C GLY A 206 21.82 6.47 -12.82
N TYR A 207 22.76 7.09 -12.10
CA TYR A 207 22.47 8.06 -11.04
C TYR A 207 21.48 7.53 -9.99
N GLU A 208 21.66 6.26 -9.61
CA GLU A 208 20.79 5.58 -8.67
C GLU A 208 20.72 6.29 -7.31
N ASP A 209 21.77 7.03 -6.93
CA ASP A 209 21.80 7.88 -5.75
C ASP A 209 20.70 8.97 -5.79
N ILE A 210 20.43 9.55 -6.95
CA ILE A 210 19.39 10.57 -7.14
C ILE A 210 18.00 9.93 -7.01
N HIS A 211 17.78 8.80 -7.67
CA HIS A 211 16.52 8.05 -7.58
C HIS A 211 16.20 7.65 -6.14
N ARG A 212 17.17 7.05 -5.44
CA ARG A 212 17.03 6.70 -4.02
C ARG A 212 16.75 7.90 -3.13
N ARG A 213 17.42 9.04 -3.38
CA ARG A 213 17.21 10.25 -2.60
C ARG A 213 15.81 10.82 -2.78
N ILE A 214 15.29 10.84 -4.01
CA ILE A 214 13.94 11.31 -4.31
C ILE A 214 12.89 10.37 -3.70
N ASP A 215 13.05 9.05 -3.84
CA ASP A 215 12.13 8.09 -3.22
C ASP A 215 12.08 8.25 -1.69
N ALA A 216 13.23 8.45 -1.04
CA ALA A 216 13.29 8.70 0.41
C ALA A 216 12.54 9.98 0.80
N MET A 217 12.76 11.08 0.06
CA MET A 217 12.04 12.34 0.32
C MET A 217 10.53 12.21 0.07
N MET A 218 10.12 11.47 -0.95
CA MET A 218 8.70 11.20 -1.21
C MET A 218 8.06 10.34 -0.12
N LEU A 219 8.78 9.35 0.42
CA LEU A 219 8.33 8.54 1.55
C LEU A 219 8.19 9.37 2.83
N ASP A 220 9.16 10.23 3.14
CA ASP A 220 9.11 11.13 4.28
C ASP A 220 7.89 12.07 4.18
N GLU A 221 7.66 12.65 3.00
CA GLU A 221 6.48 13.49 2.76
C GLU A 221 5.18 12.68 2.90
N ALA A 222 5.12 11.45 2.36
CA ALA A 222 3.95 10.57 2.53
C ALA A 222 3.64 10.31 4.01
N VAL A 223 4.67 10.07 4.83
CA VAL A 223 4.53 9.90 6.28
C VAL A 223 4.01 11.17 6.95
N VAL A 224 4.52 12.34 6.59
CA VAL A 224 4.06 13.64 7.13
C VAL A 224 2.58 13.86 6.81
N ILE A 225 2.18 13.64 5.56
CA ILE A 225 0.80 13.80 5.10
C ILE A 225 -0.10 12.78 5.80
N ALA A 226 0.29 11.50 5.85
CA ALA A 226 -0.50 10.45 6.48
C ALA A 226 -0.74 10.74 7.97
N ARG A 227 0.28 11.20 8.70
CA ARG A 227 0.13 11.64 10.10
C ARG A 227 -0.87 12.79 10.22
N ARG A 228 -0.79 13.78 9.33
CA ARG A 228 -1.69 14.93 9.34
C ARG A 228 -3.14 14.54 9.08
N VAL A 229 -3.38 13.74 8.03
CA VAL A 229 -4.71 13.23 7.67
C VAL A 229 -5.31 12.43 8.82
N ARG A 230 -4.50 11.57 9.46
CA ARG A 230 -4.95 10.79 10.61
C ARG A 230 -5.30 11.65 11.82
N MET A 231 -4.51 12.69 12.10
CA MET A 231 -4.80 13.66 13.17
C MET A 231 -6.09 14.44 12.92
N ALA A 232 -6.47 14.63 11.66
CA ALA A 232 -7.76 15.22 11.27
C ALA A 232 -8.94 14.22 11.37
N GLY A 233 -8.71 12.99 11.82
CA GLY A 233 -9.74 11.95 11.94
C GLY A 233 -10.11 11.29 10.61
N GLN A 234 -9.27 11.44 9.58
CA GLN A 234 -9.49 10.88 8.25
C GLN A 234 -8.56 9.68 8.01
N SER A 235 -8.92 8.82 7.05
CA SER A 235 -8.10 7.70 6.60
C SER A 235 -8.12 7.66 5.07
N THR A 236 -6.97 7.99 4.49
CA THR A 236 -6.78 8.17 3.05
C THR A 236 -5.47 7.53 2.62
N LEU A 237 -5.50 6.76 1.53
CA LEU A 237 -4.31 6.14 0.97
C LEU A 237 -3.45 7.17 0.24
N ILE A 238 -2.15 7.18 0.56
CA ILE A 238 -1.14 8.06 -0.01
C ILE A 238 -0.10 7.22 -0.74
N GLY A 239 -0.12 7.31 -2.07
CA GLY A 239 0.74 6.58 -2.97
C GLY A 239 2.10 7.24 -3.12
N THR A 240 3.17 6.60 -2.66
CA THR A 240 4.55 7.01 -2.95
C THR A 240 5.21 6.03 -3.92
N HIS A 241 6.19 6.49 -4.68
CA HIS A 241 6.91 5.67 -5.64
C HIS A 241 8.11 4.99 -4.99
N VAL A 242 8.42 3.77 -5.43
CA VAL A 242 9.66 3.05 -5.08
C VAL A 242 10.33 2.62 -6.38
N SER A 243 11.45 3.27 -6.70
CA SER A 243 12.22 3.02 -7.91
C SER A 243 13.01 1.71 -7.83
N ARG A 244 13.42 1.23 -9.00
CA ARG A 244 14.42 0.16 -9.15
C ARG A 244 15.68 0.41 -8.30
N ALA A 245 16.18 1.65 -8.27
CA ALA A 245 17.39 2.00 -7.52
C ALA A 245 17.24 1.76 -6.01
N THR A 246 16.06 1.98 -5.45
CA THR A 246 15.72 1.67 -4.06
C THR A 246 15.54 0.18 -3.84
N LEU A 247 14.81 -0.51 -4.74
CA LEU A 247 14.54 -1.94 -4.60
C LEU A 247 15.80 -2.83 -4.63
N HIS A 248 16.80 -2.45 -5.43
CA HIS A 248 18.05 -3.20 -5.57
C HIS A 248 19.12 -2.85 -4.52
N ASP A 249 19.00 -1.73 -3.80
CA ASP A 249 19.94 -1.32 -2.78
C ASP A 249 19.54 -1.87 -1.39
N ALA A 250 20.47 -2.53 -0.70
CA ALA A 250 20.17 -3.21 0.57
C ALA A 250 19.84 -2.21 1.68
N ALA A 251 20.68 -1.18 1.84
CA ALA A 251 20.51 -0.15 2.85
C ALA A 251 19.21 0.64 2.64
N ALA A 252 18.86 0.99 1.39
CA ALA A 252 17.63 1.71 1.09
C ALA A 252 16.37 0.88 1.41
N MET A 253 16.37 -0.43 1.12
CA MET A 253 15.25 -1.30 1.49
C MET A 253 15.14 -1.50 3.00
N GLU A 254 16.25 -1.66 3.71
CA GLU A 254 16.26 -1.71 5.18
C GLU A 254 15.70 -0.42 5.77
N ASN A 255 16.10 0.74 5.22
CA ASN A 255 15.54 2.02 5.62
C ASN A 255 14.04 2.13 5.33
N LEU A 256 13.57 1.68 4.15
CA LEU A 256 12.14 1.65 3.82
C LEU A 256 11.36 0.80 4.83
N VAL A 257 11.86 -0.39 5.18
CA VAL A 257 11.25 -1.25 6.21
C VAL A 257 11.23 -0.53 7.57
N ALA A 258 12.33 0.10 7.97
CA ALA A 258 12.46 0.80 9.23
C ALA A 258 11.50 2.00 9.33
N VAL A 259 11.36 2.79 8.26
CA VAL A 259 10.43 3.93 8.21
C VAL A 259 8.99 3.46 8.36
N ILE A 260 8.58 2.40 7.67
CA ILE A 260 7.22 1.85 7.81
C ILE A 260 7.01 1.29 9.23
N ASP A 261 8.01 0.60 9.80
CA ASP A 261 7.90 0.04 11.15
C ASP A 261 7.82 1.12 12.24
N ALA A 262 8.61 2.18 12.12
CA ALA A 262 8.54 3.33 13.03
C ALA A 262 7.18 4.06 12.93
N ASN A 263 6.43 3.83 11.86
CA ASN A 263 5.17 4.49 11.55
C ASN A 263 3.97 3.53 11.47
N ARG A 264 3.98 2.40 12.20
CA ARG A 264 2.90 1.38 12.16
C ARG A 264 1.49 1.94 12.18
N ALA A 265 1.28 2.97 12.99
CA ALA A 265 -0.04 3.53 13.24
C ALA A 265 -0.63 4.29 12.03
N ILE A 266 0.17 4.60 11.01
CA ILE A 266 -0.27 5.16 9.72
C ILE A 266 0.13 4.26 8.54
N ALA A 267 0.74 3.10 8.77
CA ALA A 267 1.30 2.27 7.71
C ALA A 267 0.21 1.85 6.71
N GLU A 268 -1.02 1.59 7.17
CA GLU A 268 -2.18 1.28 6.32
C GLU A 268 -2.59 2.40 5.36
N MET A 269 -2.16 3.64 5.62
CA MET A 269 -2.39 4.79 4.77
C MET A 269 -1.29 4.95 3.71
N ILE A 270 -0.21 4.16 3.76
CA ILE A 270 0.90 4.24 2.82
C ILE A 270 0.75 3.16 1.75
N LEU A 271 0.74 3.60 0.49
CA LEU A 271 0.71 2.74 -0.69
C LEU A 271 2.03 2.89 -1.46
N LEU A 272 2.76 1.79 -1.63
CA LEU A 272 4.02 1.77 -2.38
C LEU A 272 3.75 1.38 -3.83
N ARG A 273 4.05 2.30 -4.74
CA ARG A 273 3.93 2.10 -6.19
C ARG A 273 5.26 1.60 -6.74
N ILE A 274 5.22 0.41 -7.32
CA ILE A 274 6.39 -0.26 -7.90
C ILE A 274 6.07 -0.58 -9.35
N ALA A 275 6.96 -0.27 -10.29
CA ALA A 275 6.77 -0.67 -11.68
C ALA A 275 6.71 -2.21 -11.78
N GLU A 276 5.70 -2.75 -12.48
CA GLU A 276 5.57 -4.19 -12.74
C GLU A 276 6.87 -4.85 -13.25
N PRO A 277 7.58 -4.28 -14.26
CA PRO A 277 8.81 -4.90 -14.74
C PRO A 277 9.90 -4.96 -13.68
N ASP A 278 10.00 -3.96 -12.81
CA ASP A 278 10.97 -3.93 -11.72
C ASP A 278 10.60 -4.94 -10.63
N PHE A 279 9.32 -5.03 -10.27
CA PHE A 279 8.80 -6.02 -9.32
C PHE A 279 9.08 -7.45 -9.79
N ARG A 280 8.79 -7.74 -11.06
CA ARG A 280 9.00 -9.06 -11.65
C ARG A 280 10.47 -9.48 -11.61
N ALA A 281 11.38 -8.53 -11.82
CA ALA A 281 12.83 -8.76 -11.78
C ALA A 281 13.40 -8.91 -10.35
N LEU A 282 12.60 -8.75 -9.30
CA LEU A 282 13.10 -8.84 -7.93
C LEU A 282 13.47 -10.27 -7.51
N PRO A 283 14.62 -10.47 -6.86
CA PRO A 283 14.98 -11.74 -6.25
C PRO A 283 14.11 -12.04 -5.01
N THR A 284 14.03 -13.32 -4.64
CA THR A 284 13.15 -13.83 -3.58
C THR A 284 13.31 -13.13 -2.23
N ASN A 285 14.55 -12.80 -1.84
CA ASN A 285 14.83 -12.08 -0.60
C ASN A 285 14.22 -10.66 -0.60
N ARG A 286 14.21 -9.96 -1.74
CA ARG A 286 13.61 -8.63 -1.87
C ARG A 286 12.08 -8.70 -1.87
N ARG A 287 11.50 -9.73 -2.50
CA ARG A 287 10.05 -9.99 -2.41
C ARG A 287 9.62 -10.27 -0.97
N ALA A 288 10.42 -11.01 -0.19
CA ALA A 288 10.15 -11.24 1.23
C ALA A 288 10.21 -9.96 2.07
N ALA A 289 11.09 -9.01 1.74
CA ALA A 289 11.13 -7.69 2.37
C ALA A 289 9.86 -6.88 2.07
N LEU A 290 9.39 -6.88 0.82
CA LEU A 290 8.11 -6.25 0.44
C LEU A 290 6.92 -6.88 1.17
N ALA A 291 6.87 -8.21 1.26
CA ALA A 291 5.85 -8.91 2.04
C ALA A 291 5.91 -8.54 3.54
N THR A 292 7.12 -8.27 4.07
CA THR A 292 7.29 -7.78 5.44
C THR A 292 6.71 -6.39 5.60
N ILE A 293 6.99 -5.47 4.67
CA ILE A 293 6.39 -4.13 4.64
C ILE A 293 4.86 -4.22 4.59
N ALA A 294 4.32 -5.12 3.78
CA ALA A 294 2.88 -5.33 3.68
C ALA A 294 2.26 -5.83 4.99
N ARG A 295 2.88 -6.82 5.65
CA ARG A 295 2.48 -7.27 7.00
C ARG A 295 2.58 -6.15 8.05
N LYS A 296 3.42 -5.14 7.81
CA LYS A 296 3.51 -3.98 8.69
C LYS A 296 2.36 -2.98 8.53
N GLY A 297 1.56 -3.11 7.47
CA GLY A 297 0.33 -2.37 7.23
C GLY A 297 0.28 -1.70 5.86
N ALA A 298 1.43 -1.41 5.24
CA ALA A 298 1.48 -0.75 3.95
C ALA A 298 0.90 -1.63 2.83
N THR A 299 0.42 -1.00 1.77
CA THR A 299 -0.11 -1.71 0.60
C THR A 299 0.80 -1.53 -0.61
N LEU A 300 0.83 -2.51 -1.51
CA LEU A 300 1.60 -2.42 -2.75
C LEU A 300 0.67 -2.23 -3.96
N SER A 301 1.13 -1.45 -4.93
CA SER A 301 0.46 -1.23 -6.21
C SER A 301 1.45 -1.39 -7.34
N LEU A 302 1.15 -2.25 -8.31
CA LEU A 302 2.00 -2.43 -9.49
C LEU A 302 1.64 -1.41 -10.55
N THR A 303 2.62 -0.66 -11.05
CA THR A 303 2.41 0.39 -12.06
C THR A 303 2.92 -0.02 -13.43
N GLY A 304 2.32 0.55 -14.49
CA GLY A 304 2.77 0.33 -15.85
C GLY A 304 2.69 -1.12 -16.31
N ALA A 305 1.76 -1.91 -15.77
CA ALA A 305 1.60 -3.30 -16.17
C ALA A 305 1.22 -3.35 -17.65
N THR A 306 2.00 -4.08 -18.44
CA THR A 306 1.75 -4.28 -19.89
C THR A 306 0.99 -5.56 -20.20
N SER A 307 0.80 -6.40 -19.19
CA SER A 307 0.05 -7.66 -19.25
C SER A 307 -0.65 -7.89 -17.90
N LEU A 308 -1.85 -8.49 -17.95
CA LEU A 308 -2.61 -8.97 -16.81
C LEU A 308 -2.51 -10.50 -16.66
N ARG A 309 -1.64 -11.15 -17.43
CA ARG A 309 -1.29 -12.58 -17.29
C ARG A 309 -0.32 -12.78 -16.11
N LEU A 310 -0.79 -12.44 -14.92
CA LEU A 310 -0.02 -12.40 -13.68
C LEU A 310 -0.55 -13.45 -12.68
N ASP A 311 0.31 -13.91 -11.79
CA ASP A 311 -0.08 -14.76 -10.66
C ASP A 311 -0.69 -13.89 -9.54
N PHE A 312 -1.98 -13.57 -9.67
CA PHE A 312 -2.71 -12.78 -8.67
C PHE A 312 -2.72 -13.39 -7.26
N PRO A 313 -2.82 -14.73 -7.06
CA PRO A 313 -2.56 -15.35 -5.77
C PRO A 313 -1.20 -14.99 -5.17
N GLU A 314 -0.10 -15.13 -5.91
CA GLU A 314 1.25 -14.78 -5.44
C GLU A 314 1.34 -13.28 -5.11
N LEU A 315 0.84 -12.43 -6.01
CA LEU A 315 0.83 -10.98 -5.81
C LEU A 315 0.05 -10.58 -4.54
N SER A 316 -1.10 -11.20 -4.30
CA SER A 316 -1.92 -10.93 -3.12
C SER A 316 -1.22 -11.34 -1.83
N ALA A 317 -0.53 -12.49 -1.83
CA ALA A 317 0.27 -12.97 -0.71
C ALA A 317 1.47 -12.05 -0.40
N LEU A 318 2.03 -11.39 -1.42
CA LEU A 318 3.09 -10.39 -1.27
C LEU A 318 2.58 -9.01 -0.83
N GLY A 319 1.26 -8.82 -0.76
CA GLY A 319 0.63 -7.57 -0.29
C GLY A 319 0.26 -6.58 -1.40
N VAL A 320 0.28 -7.01 -2.67
CA VAL A 320 -0.26 -6.23 -3.78
C VAL A 320 -1.77 -6.15 -3.65
N ARG A 321 -2.32 -4.94 -3.80
CA ARG A 321 -3.77 -4.64 -3.72
C ARG A 321 -4.29 -3.93 -4.94
N SER A 322 -3.41 -3.46 -5.83
CA SER A 322 -3.83 -2.96 -7.12
C SER A 322 -2.79 -3.21 -8.22
N VAL A 323 -3.29 -3.37 -9.44
CA VAL A 323 -2.48 -3.42 -10.66
C VAL A 323 -2.98 -2.31 -11.57
N ARG A 324 -2.06 -1.45 -12.01
CA ARG A 324 -2.37 -0.26 -12.80
C ARG A 324 -2.07 -0.47 -14.27
N ILE A 325 -3.03 -0.13 -15.11
CA ILE A 325 -2.98 -0.31 -16.57
C ILE A 325 -3.37 0.99 -17.27
N ASP A 326 -2.83 1.18 -18.48
CA ASP A 326 -3.25 2.28 -19.35
C ASP A 326 -4.71 2.11 -19.79
N ALA A 327 -5.52 3.15 -19.56
CA ALA A 327 -6.96 3.13 -19.86
C ALA A 327 -7.23 2.96 -21.36
N ALA A 328 -6.46 3.65 -22.21
CA ALA A 328 -6.67 3.57 -23.65
C ALA A 328 -6.42 2.15 -24.16
N ARG A 329 -5.34 1.50 -23.72
CA ARG A 329 -5.02 0.12 -24.11
C ARG A 329 -6.05 -0.87 -23.59
N PHE A 330 -6.54 -0.71 -22.35
CA PHE A 330 -7.56 -1.62 -21.80
C PHE A 330 -8.89 -1.54 -22.55
N VAL A 331 -9.31 -0.34 -22.96
CA VAL A 331 -10.57 -0.15 -23.70
C VAL A 331 -10.43 -0.57 -25.17
N THR A 332 -9.30 -0.28 -25.82
CA THR A 332 -9.14 -0.47 -27.27
C THR A 332 -8.59 -1.83 -27.68
N ALA A 333 -7.78 -2.47 -26.82
CA ALA A 333 -7.12 -3.74 -27.12
C ALA A 333 -6.95 -4.60 -25.85
N PRO A 334 -8.06 -4.96 -25.16
CA PRO A 334 -8.02 -5.76 -23.93
C PRO A 334 -7.34 -7.12 -24.12
N GLU A 335 -7.39 -7.71 -25.32
CA GLU A 335 -6.76 -8.99 -25.66
C GLU A 335 -5.23 -8.97 -25.60
N GLN A 336 -4.61 -7.79 -25.72
CA GLN A 336 -3.17 -7.62 -25.52
C GLN A 336 -2.78 -7.71 -24.04
N LEU A 337 -3.73 -7.42 -23.14
CA LEU A 337 -3.53 -7.46 -21.70
C LEU A 337 -3.86 -8.83 -21.12
N SER A 338 -4.93 -9.47 -21.59
CA SER A 338 -5.49 -10.69 -20.98
C SER A 338 -6.06 -11.62 -22.05
N ASP A 339 -6.10 -12.93 -21.78
CA ASP A 339 -6.86 -13.89 -22.58
C ASP A 339 -8.36 -13.87 -22.27
N PHE A 340 -8.73 -13.25 -21.14
CA PHE A 340 -10.12 -13.13 -20.69
C PHE A 340 -10.73 -11.81 -21.15
N HIS A 341 -12.06 -11.81 -21.31
CA HIS A 341 -12.82 -10.57 -21.51
C HIS A 341 -12.59 -9.60 -20.35
N ALA A 342 -12.64 -8.30 -20.64
CA ALA A 342 -12.36 -7.24 -19.66
C ALA A 342 -13.16 -7.36 -18.34
N PRO A 343 -14.48 -7.62 -18.34
CA PRO A 343 -15.23 -7.82 -17.10
C PRO A 343 -14.76 -9.05 -16.30
N ASP A 344 -14.41 -10.13 -16.98
CA ASP A 344 -14.01 -11.39 -16.34
C ASP A 344 -12.65 -11.26 -15.66
N ILE A 345 -11.67 -10.61 -16.31
CA ILE A 345 -10.36 -10.38 -15.69
C ILE A 345 -10.49 -9.47 -14.48
N VAL A 346 -11.28 -8.39 -14.56
CA VAL A 346 -11.50 -7.48 -13.42
C VAL A 346 -12.19 -8.19 -12.26
N ALA A 347 -13.21 -9.01 -12.53
CA ALA A 347 -13.85 -9.83 -11.52
C ALA A 347 -12.89 -10.86 -10.91
N PHE A 348 -12.03 -11.47 -11.72
CA PHE A 348 -11.04 -12.45 -11.29
C PHE A 348 -9.99 -11.85 -10.35
N THR A 349 -9.40 -10.70 -10.68
CA THR A 349 -8.41 -10.05 -9.81
C THR A 349 -9.01 -9.65 -8.47
N ARG A 350 -10.25 -9.17 -8.48
CA ARG A 350 -10.98 -8.76 -7.26
C ARG A 350 -11.20 -9.91 -6.28
N ARG A 351 -11.35 -11.16 -6.77
CA ARG A 351 -11.46 -12.35 -5.90
C ARG A 351 -10.20 -12.57 -5.04
N TYR A 352 -9.04 -12.11 -5.50
CA TYR A 352 -7.78 -12.13 -4.75
C TYR A 352 -7.52 -10.85 -3.96
N GLY A 353 -8.49 -9.92 -3.90
CA GLY A 353 -8.34 -8.63 -3.24
C GLY A 353 -7.44 -7.66 -3.99
N ILE A 354 -7.32 -7.81 -5.31
CA ILE A 354 -6.54 -6.94 -6.18
C ILE A 354 -7.48 -6.19 -7.12
N GLU A 355 -7.50 -4.86 -7.01
CA GLU A 355 -8.26 -4.00 -7.92
C GLU A 355 -7.44 -3.64 -9.17
N ILE A 356 -8.10 -3.62 -10.32
CA ILE A 356 -7.56 -2.99 -11.52
C ILE A 356 -7.78 -1.47 -11.39
N LEU A 357 -6.72 -0.70 -11.63
CA LEU A 357 -6.78 0.76 -11.62
C LEU A 357 -6.36 1.28 -12.99
N ALA A 358 -7.26 1.99 -13.67
CA ALA A 358 -6.99 2.57 -14.99
C ALA A 358 -6.28 3.93 -14.89
N THR A 359 -5.15 4.09 -15.56
CA THR A 359 -4.38 5.35 -15.61
C THR A 359 -4.59 6.06 -16.94
N ASP A 360 -4.22 7.34 -16.98
CA ASP A 360 -4.24 8.16 -18.20
C ASP A 360 -5.63 8.24 -18.87
N VAL A 361 -6.66 8.34 -18.03
CA VAL A 361 -8.02 8.65 -18.50
C VAL A 361 -8.11 10.09 -18.98
N VAL A 362 -8.34 10.27 -20.28
CA VAL A 362 -8.39 11.57 -20.97
C VAL A 362 -9.76 11.89 -21.55
N THR A 363 -10.70 10.94 -21.62
CA THR A 363 -12.06 11.17 -22.13
C THR A 363 -13.16 10.59 -21.24
N GLU A 364 -14.37 11.13 -21.39
CA GLU A 364 -15.59 10.62 -20.74
C GLU A 364 -15.96 9.22 -21.23
N GLN A 365 -15.76 8.93 -22.51
CA GLN A 365 -16.04 7.63 -23.11
C GLN A 365 -15.20 6.52 -22.49
N GLN A 366 -13.93 6.80 -22.16
CA GLN A 366 -13.08 5.86 -21.43
C GLN A 366 -13.67 5.57 -20.04
N VAL A 367 -14.16 6.59 -19.32
CA VAL A 367 -14.77 6.38 -17.99
C VAL A 367 -15.99 5.46 -18.06
N LEU A 368 -16.87 5.66 -19.03
CA LEU A 368 -18.06 4.83 -19.23
C LEU A 368 -17.66 3.37 -19.55
N SER A 369 -16.76 3.18 -20.51
CA SER A 369 -16.29 1.85 -20.92
C SER A 369 -15.63 1.10 -19.76
N LEU A 370 -14.74 1.78 -19.02
CA LEU A 370 -14.08 1.21 -17.83
C LEU A 370 -15.08 0.78 -16.76
N PHE A 371 -16.11 1.60 -16.52
CA PHE A 371 -17.13 1.30 -15.52
C PHE A 371 -18.01 0.13 -15.95
N GLU A 372 -18.39 0.05 -17.23
CA GLU A 372 -19.11 -1.09 -17.82
C GLU A 372 -18.30 -2.39 -17.70
N ASP A 373 -16.98 -2.31 -17.89
CA ASP A 373 -16.04 -3.43 -17.69
C ASP A 373 -15.76 -3.74 -16.20
N GLY A 374 -16.39 -3.03 -15.26
CA GLY A 374 -16.31 -3.28 -13.83
C GLY A 374 -15.09 -2.69 -13.13
N VAL A 375 -14.31 -1.85 -13.81
CA VAL A 375 -13.18 -1.10 -13.23
C VAL A 375 -13.73 0.03 -12.35
N LEU A 376 -13.38 -0.02 -11.05
CA LEU A 376 -13.89 0.94 -10.06
C LEU A 376 -12.90 2.07 -9.78
N LEU A 377 -11.62 1.90 -10.05
CA LEU A 377 -10.58 2.88 -9.74
C LEU A 377 -9.97 3.42 -11.02
N ALA A 378 -9.91 4.74 -11.15
CA ALA A 378 -9.31 5.38 -12.29
C ALA A 378 -8.63 6.71 -11.94
N MET A 379 -7.62 7.07 -12.71
CA MET A 379 -6.95 8.36 -12.61
C MET A 379 -6.55 8.87 -13.99
N GLY A 380 -6.44 10.19 -14.12
CA GLY A 380 -6.05 10.82 -15.36
C GLY A 380 -6.50 12.27 -15.44
N PRO A 381 -6.00 13.03 -16.42
CA PRO A 381 -6.26 14.46 -16.53
C PRO A 381 -7.74 14.82 -16.73
N HIS A 382 -8.59 13.88 -17.19
CA HIS A 382 -10.04 14.06 -17.28
C HIS A 382 -10.76 13.93 -15.92
N LEU A 383 -10.18 13.17 -14.98
CA LEU A 383 -10.76 12.89 -13.66
C LEU A 383 -10.28 13.84 -12.58
N GLY A 384 -9.03 14.31 -12.68
CA GLY A 384 -8.44 15.27 -11.76
C GLY A 384 -6.99 15.54 -12.10
N ARG A 385 -6.57 16.80 -12.04
CA ARG A 385 -5.19 17.18 -12.30
C ARG A 385 -4.34 17.11 -11.02
N PRO A 386 -3.02 16.90 -11.14
CA PRO A 386 -2.12 17.05 -10.01
C PRO A 386 -2.20 18.46 -9.42
N GLU A 387 -2.32 18.54 -8.10
CA GLU A 387 -2.39 19.80 -7.36
C GLU A 387 -1.41 19.81 -6.19
N PRO A 388 -0.99 20.98 -5.67
CA PRO A 388 -0.27 21.05 -4.41
C PRO A 388 -1.01 20.30 -3.30
N VAL A 389 -0.27 19.59 -2.45
CA VAL A 389 -0.85 18.78 -1.38
C VAL A 389 -1.66 19.67 -0.43
N ARG A 390 -2.99 19.48 -0.43
CA ARG A 390 -3.92 20.22 0.44
C ARG A 390 -3.95 19.63 1.85
N THR A 391 -4.43 20.42 2.80
CA THR A 391 -4.49 20.06 4.23
C THR A 391 -5.60 19.05 4.53
N ASP A 392 -6.59 18.92 3.65
CA ASP A 392 -7.84 18.16 3.78
C ASP A 392 -7.97 17.09 2.69
N LEU A 393 -7.21 16.00 2.79
CA LEU A 393 -7.33 14.85 1.88
C LEU A 393 -8.41 13.88 2.36
N VAL A 394 -9.64 14.04 1.87
CA VAL A 394 -10.81 13.21 2.25
C VAL A 394 -11.06 12.11 1.20
N THR A 395 -11.22 10.86 1.64
CA THR A 395 -11.55 9.73 0.74
C THR A 395 -12.65 8.81 1.26
N GLU A 396 -13.26 8.03 0.35
CA GLU A 396 -14.23 6.98 0.67
C GLU A 396 -13.66 5.55 0.52
N PRO A 397 -14.14 4.58 1.33
CA PRO A 397 -13.77 3.18 1.18
C PRO A 397 -14.44 2.53 -0.04
N LEU A 398 -13.78 1.52 -0.62
CA LEU A 398 -14.36 0.70 -1.69
C LEU A 398 -15.63 -0.04 -1.21
N PRO A 399 -16.64 -0.19 -2.07
CA PRO A 399 -17.79 -1.07 -1.79
C PRO A 399 -17.31 -2.50 -1.52
N LYS A 400 -17.76 -3.11 -0.42
CA LYS A 400 -17.47 -4.53 -0.14
C LYS A 400 -18.14 -5.42 -1.20
N ALA A 401 -17.38 -6.31 -1.83
CA ALA A 401 -17.93 -7.32 -2.73
C ALA A 401 -18.95 -8.17 -1.96
N GLN A 402 -20.22 -8.18 -2.42
CA GLN A 402 -21.24 -9.06 -1.85
C GLN A 402 -20.85 -10.50 -2.15
N GLY A 403 -20.47 -11.24 -1.11
CA GLY A 403 -20.06 -12.63 -1.21
C GLY A 403 -21.22 -13.53 -1.66
N THR A 404 -21.04 -14.20 -2.80
CA THR A 404 -21.78 -15.38 -3.24
C THR A 404 -20.84 -16.06 -4.26
N ILE A 405 -20.51 -17.36 -4.30
CA ILE A 405 -21.11 -18.63 -3.85
C ILE A 405 -19.92 -19.58 -3.60
N ALA A 406 -19.76 -20.13 -2.40
CA ALA A 406 -18.87 -21.29 -2.18
C ALA A 406 -19.32 -22.10 -0.95
N THR A 407 -20.55 -22.59 -0.95
CA THR A 407 -20.94 -23.72 -0.10
C THR A 407 -22.12 -24.44 -0.74
N ARG A 408 -21.83 -25.42 -1.60
CA ARG A 408 -22.68 -26.58 -1.95
C ARG A 408 -22.00 -27.37 -3.06
N LEU A 409 -20.99 -28.15 -2.70
CA LEU A 409 -20.50 -29.32 -3.43
C LEU A 409 -19.79 -30.21 -2.40
N SER A 410 -20.60 -30.83 -1.54
CA SER A 410 -20.27 -31.97 -0.70
C SER A 410 -21.59 -32.54 -0.18
N ALA A 411 -22.30 -33.23 -1.07
CA ALA A 411 -23.37 -34.19 -0.81
C ALA A 411 -23.86 -34.66 -2.19
N GLY A 412 -23.24 -35.73 -2.68
CA GLY A 412 -23.54 -36.41 -3.94
C GLY A 412 -22.69 -37.65 -4.00
#